data_AF-A0A1B8QMP1-F1
#
_entry.id   AF-A0A1B8QMP1-F1
#
_cell.length_a   1.000
_cell.length_b   1.000
_cell.length_c   1.000
_cell.angle_alpha   90.00
_cell.angle_beta   90.00
_cell.angle_gamma   90.00
#
_symmetry.space_group_name_H-M   'P 1'
#
loop_
_entity.id
_entity.type
_entity.pdbx_description
1 polymer ?
#
loop_
_entity_poly.entity_id
_entity_poly.type
_entity_poly.pdbx_seq_one_letter_code
_entity_poly.pdbx_strand_id
1 'polypeptide(L)'
;MDLNGGAGDDIIHLLSGNNHAYGGDGDDILYSGIGNDKLESGIGSNVYVLGKNFGKDEIINFNPNGQDKDVIKFTDGIYELLRATSLIKTLVRTIRNEPNAKRI
;
A
#
# COMPACT_ATOMS: atom_id res chain seq x y z
N MET A 1 -8.14 -9.71 -7.89
CA MET A 1 -8.60 -8.81 -8.96
C MET A 1 -7.49 -7.81 -9.21
N ASP A 2 -7.35 -7.33 -10.44
CA ASP A 2 -6.34 -6.34 -10.82
C ASP A 2 -7.05 -5.00 -11.04
N LEU A 3 -6.58 -3.95 -10.35
CA LEU A 3 -7.11 -2.58 -10.46
C LEU A 3 -6.00 -1.63 -10.89
N ASN A 4 -6.33 -0.68 -11.76
CA ASN A 4 -5.44 0.36 -12.26
C ASN A 4 -6.15 1.72 -12.18
N GLY A 5 -5.57 2.68 -11.45
CA GLY A 5 -6.08 4.05 -11.34
C GLY A 5 -5.79 4.87 -12.59
N GLY A 6 -4.52 4.85 -13.02
CA GLY A 6 -4.08 5.43 -14.27
C GLY A 6 -3.35 6.74 -14.06
N ALA A 7 -3.92 7.86 -14.50
CA ALA A 7 -3.31 9.17 -14.36
C ALA A 7 -4.23 10.09 -13.56
N GLY A 8 -3.64 10.91 -12.69
CA GLY A 8 -4.34 11.72 -11.71
C GLY A 8 -4.37 11.06 -10.34
N ASP A 9 -4.91 11.78 -9.36
CA ASP A 9 -4.99 11.30 -7.98
C ASP A 9 -6.20 10.37 -7.83
N ASP A 10 -5.96 9.09 -7.54
CA ASP A 10 -6.99 8.06 -7.47
C ASP A 10 -7.28 7.57 -6.04
N ILE A 11 -8.51 7.09 -5.85
CA ILE A 11 -8.92 6.37 -4.64
C ILE A 11 -9.30 4.94 -5.03
N ILE A 12 -8.49 3.98 -4.60
CA ILE A 12 -8.64 2.57 -4.95
C ILE A 12 -9.07 1.76 -3.73
N HIS A 13 -10.14 0.98 -3.87
CA HIS A 13 -10.65 0.07 -2.84
C HIS A 13 -10.64 -1.38 -3.33
N LEU A 14 -9.84 -2.23 -2.70
CA LEU A 14 -9.73 -3.64 -3.07
C LEU A 14 -10.78 -4.53 -2.38
N LEU A 15 -11.34 -4.04 -1.26
CA LEU A 15 -12.39 -4.71 -0.50
C LEU A 15 -11.96 -6.07 0.08
N SER A 16 -12.14 -7.17 -0.64
CA SER A 16 -11.87 -8.52 -0.12
C SER A 16 -11.29 -9.47 -1.16
N GLY A 17 -10.43 -10.38 -0.70
CA GLY A 17 -9.72 -11.35 -1.53
C GLY A 17 -8.28 -10.93 -1.77
N ASN A 18 -7.50 -11.75 -2.49
CA ASN A 18 -6.12 -11.41 -2.83
C ASN A 18 -6.11 -10.62 -4.14
N ASN A 19 -5.72 -9.35 -4.08
CA ASN A 19 -5.83 -8.40 -5.17
C ASN A 19 -4.47 -7.79 -5.53
N HIS A 20 -4.41 -7.18 -6.70
CA HIS A 20 -3.28 -6.39 -7.16
C HIS A 20 -3.80 -5.00 -7.54
N ALA A 21 -3.26 -3.97 -6.91
CA ALA A 21 -3.53 -2.57 -7.22
C ALA A 21 -2.33 -1.89 -7.84
N TYR A 22 -2.57 -1.13 -8.90
CA TYR A 22 -1.65 -0.13 -9.44
C TYR A 22 -2.32 1.26 -9.39
N GLY A 23 -1.74 2.21 -8.64
CA GLY A 23 -2.21 3.59 -8.53
C GLY A 23 -1.99 4.33 -9.85
N GLY A 24 -0.72 4.61 -10.16
CA GLY A 24 -0.32 5.14 -11.45
C GLY A 24 0.48 6.43 -11.30
N ASP A 25 0.13 7.45 -12.06
CA ASP A 25 0.73 8.78 -11.92
C ASP A 25 -0.20 9.66 -11.06
N GLY A 26 0.21 10.11 -9.87
CA GLY A 26 -0.61 10.97 -9.03
C GLY A 26 -0.43 10.67 -7.54
N ASP A 27 -1.04 11.49 -6.68
CA ASP A 27 -1.04 11.24 -5.24
C ASP A 27 -2.21 10.29 -4.87
N ASP A 28 -1.94 8.99 -4.87
CA ASP A 28 -2.98 7.97 -4.74
C ASP A 28 -3.28 7.52 -3.30
N ILE A 29 -4.52 7.07 -3.07
CA ILE A 29 -4.95 6.42 -1.83
C ILE A 29 -5.42 4.99 -2.10
N LEU A 30 -4.67 4.02 -1.59
CA LEU A 30 -4.96 2.59 -1.77
C LEU A 30 -5.46 1.98 -0.45
N TYR A 31 -6.72 1.53 -0.43
CA TYR A 31 -7.30 0.77 0.67
C TYR A 31 -7.17 -0.73 0.40
N SER A 32 -6.34 -1.42 1.18
CA SER A 32 -6.04 -2.84 0.94
C SER A 32 -7.22 -3.77 1.20
N GLY A 33 -8.07 -3.44 2.20
CA GLY A 33 -9.20 -4.29 2.53
C GLY A 33 -8.77 -5.57 3.25
N ILE A 34 -9.43 -6.69 2.97
CA ILE A 34 -9.20 -8.00 3.61
C ILE A 34 -8.59 -8.94 2.59
N GLY A 35 -7.41 -9.49 2.85
CA GLY A 35 -6.77 -10.41 1.92
C GLY A 35 -5.27 -10.45 2.09
N ASN A 36 -4.56 -11.04 1.14
CA ASN A 36 -3.14 -10.81 0.96
C ASN A 36 -2.99 -10.09 -0.38
N ASP A 37 -2.74 -8.79 -0.33
CA ASP A 37 -2.78 -7.92 -1.51
C ASP A 37 -1.38 -7.48 -1.94
N LYS A 38 -1.25 -7.12 -3.22
CA LYS A 38 -0.08 -6.49 -3.79
C LYS A 38 -0.43 -5.05 -4.16
N LEU A 39 0.20 -4.09 -3.52
CA LEU A 39 -0.12 -2.67 -3.64
C LEU A 39 1.07 -1.93 -4.27
N GLU A 40 0.85 -1.36 -5.45
CA GLU A 40 1.84 -0.55 -6.16
C GLU A 40 1.22 0.83 -6.40
N SER A 41 1.63 1.87 -5.67
CA SER A 41 1.01 3.18 -5.87
C SER A 41 1.52 3.94 -7.09
N GLY A 42 2.72 3.64 -7.59
CA GLY A 42 3.30 4.38 -8.72
C GLY A 42 3.92 5.71 -8.29
N ILE A 43 3.96 6.69 -9.18
CA ILE A 43 4.64 7.98 -8.99
C ILE A 43 3.75 8.91 -8.17
N GLY A 44 4.32 9.59 -7.18
CA GLY A 44 3.60 10.58 -6.36
C GLY A 44 3.74 10.28 -4.89
N SER A 45 3.19 11.13 -4.02
CA SER A 45 3.19 10.93 -2.58
C SER A 45 1.93 10.21 -2.12
N ASN A 46 2.05 8.90 -1.92
CA ASN A 46 0.88 8.03 -1.82
C ASN A 46 0.51 7.64 -0.39
N VAL A 47 -0.73 7.17 -0.20
CA VAL A 47 -1.22 6.67 1.09
C VAL A 47 -1.75 5.25 0.96
N TYR A 48 -1.12 4.31 1.66
CA TYR A 48 -1.59 2.94 1.82
C TYR A 48 -2.39 2.82 3.12
N VAL A 49 -3.67 2.47 3.03
CA VAL A 49 -4.57 2.36 4.19
C VAL A 49 -4.85 0.88 4.48
N LEU A 50 -4.29 0.41 5.59
CA LEU A 50 -4.40 -0.98 6.06
C LEU A 50 -5.41 -1.07 7.21
N GLY A 51 -6.52 -1.76 6.95
CA GLY A 51 -7.62 -1.95 7.90
C GLY A 51 -7.55 -3.27 8.67
N LYS A 52 -8.64 -3.65 9.33
CA LYS A 52 -8.71 -4.93 10.06
C LYS A 52 -8.63 -6.12 9.12
N ASN A 53 -7.84 -7.12 9.51
CA ASN A 53 -7.66 -8.37 8.76
C ASN A 53 -7.11 -8.16 7.34
N PHE A 54 -6.26 -7.15 7.13
CA PHE A 54 -5.51 -6.92 5.89
C PHE A 54 -4.52 -8.05 5.52
N GLY A 55 -4.49 -9.15 6.28
CA GLY A 55 -3.61 -10.29 6.04
C GLY A 55 -2.13 -9.92 5.88
N LYS A 56 -1.51 -10.45 4.83
CA LYS A 56 -0.10 -10.27 4.50
C LYS A 56 0.01 -9.53 3.16
N ASP A 57 -0.08 -8.22 3.25
CA ASP A 57 0.08 -7.34 2.09
C ASP A 57 1.57 -7.13 1.73
N GLU A 58 1.82 -7.01 0.43
CA GLU A 58 3.08 -6.58 -0.17
C GLU A 58 2.93 -5.18 -0.75
N ILE A 59 3.69 -4.22 -0.22
CA ILE A 59 3.70 -2.84 -0.71
C ILE A 59 4.98 -2.62 -1.51
N ILE A 60 4.84 -2.25 -2.77
CA ILE A 60 5.95 -1.91 -3.66
C ILE A 60 5.97 -0.41 -3.83
N ASN A 61 7.04 0.21 -3.30
CA ASN A 61 7.20 1.65 -3.37
C ASN A 61 7.98 2.05 -4.62
N PHE A 62 7.46 3.01 -5.38
CA PHE A 62 8.14 3.56 -6.55
C PHE A 62 8.47 5.04 -6.32
N ASN A 63 9.69 5.29 -5.85
CA ASN A 63 10.18 6.65 -5.57
C ASN A 63 11.51 6.88 -6.29
N PRO A 64 11.48 7.11 -7.61
CA PRO A 64 12.68 7.11 -8.45
C PRO A 64 13.63 8.29 -8.19
N ASN A 65 13.13 9.40 -7.66
CA ASN A 65 13.89 10.62 -7.40
C ASN A 65 14.10 10.91 -5.90
N GLY A 66 13.54 10.08 -5.02
CA GLY A 66 13.61 10.24 -3.56
C GLY A 66 12.79 11.41 -3.01
N GLN A 67 11.95 12.06 -3.83
CA GLN A 67 11.16 13.24 -3.42
C GLN A 67 9.78 12.86 -2.89
N ASP A 68 9.27 11.70 -3.31
CA ASP A 68 7.94 11.23 -2.95
C ASP A 68 7.87 10.86 -1.46
N LYS A 69 6.73 11.16 -0.83
CA LYS A 69 6.50 10.93 0.59
C LYS A 69 5.33 9.98 0.81
N ASP A 70 5.60 8.70 0.66
CA ASP A 70 4.61 7.66 0.86
C ASP A 70 4.34 7.41 2.36
N VAL A 71 3.07 7.16 2.68
CA VAL A 71 2.60 6.93 4.05
C VAL A 71 1.81 5.64 4.13
N ILE A 72 2.11 4.82 5.13
CA ILE A 72 1.27 3.69 5.53
C ILE A 72 0.43 4.12 6.73
N LYS A 73 -0.89 4.08 6.58
CA LYS A 73 -1.87 4.33 7.63
C LYS A 73 -2.51 3.02 8.07
N PHE A 74 -2.52 2.78 9.36
CA PHE A 74 -3.30 1.69 9.97
C PHE A 74 -4.60 2.27 10.53
N THR A 75 -5.74 1.64 10.26
CA THR A 75 -7.05 2.06 10.82
C THR A 75 -7.41 1.28 12.09
N ASP A 76 -8.44 1.78 12.79
CA ASP A 76 -9.25 1.04 13.77
C ASP A 76 -8.52 0.22 14.84
N GLY A 77 -7.80 0.89 15.75
CA GLY A 77 -7.26 0.28 16.97
C GLY A 77 -6.18 -0.80 16.76
N ILE A 78 -5.95 -1.21 15.52
CA ILE A 78 -4.90 -2.14 15.11
C ILE A 78 -3.53 -1.57 15.44
N TYR A 79 -3.37 -0.25 15.36
CA TYR A 79 -2.15 0.40 15.80
C TYR A 79 -1.85 0.13 17.28
N GLU A 80 -2.86 0.20 18.15
CA GLU A 80 -2.73 -0.12 19.57
C GLU A 80 -2.51 -1.62 19.80
N LEU A 81 -3.19 -2.48 19.02
CA LEU A 81 -3.02 -3.93 19.08
C LEU A 81 -1.62 -4.39 18.61
N LEU A 82 -1.07 -3.76 17.58
CA LEU A 82 0.28 -4.00 17.05
C LEU A 82 1.36 -3.48 18.02
N ARG A 83 1.13 -2.33 18.66
CA ARG A 83 1.99 -1.80 19.74
C ARG A 83 1.99 -2.72 20.95
N ALA A 84 0.81 -3.20 21.37
CA ALA A 84 0.66 -4.06 22.55
C ALA A 84 1.32 -5.44 22.39
N THR A 85 1.42 -5.96 21.16
CA THR A 85 1.94 -7.31 20.87
C THR A 85 3.39 -7.35 20.38
N SER A 86 4.05 -6.19 20.21
CA SER A 86 5.39 -6.08 19.59
C SER A 86 5.49 -6.63 18.15
N LEU A 87 4.37 -6.90 17.48
CA LEU A 87 4.31 -7.43 16.11
C LEU A 87 4.64 -6.39 15.02
N ILE A 88 4.80 -5.11 15.39
CA ILE A 88 5.16 -4.01 14.46
C ILE A 88 6.41 -4.33 13.63
N LYS A 89 7.39 -5.02 14.21
CA LYS A 89 8.64 -5.38 13.50
C LYS A 89 8.43 -6.37 12.35
N THR A 90 7.38 -7.19 12.39
CA THR A 90 7.07 -8.14 11.32
C THR A 90 6.38 -7.45 10.14
N LEU A 91 5.64 -6.36 10.42
CA LEU A 91 4.77 -5.70 9.46
C LEU A 91 5.45 -4.67 8.57
N VAL A 92 6.48 -4.00 9.09
CA VAL A 92 7.25 -2.98 8.36
C VAL A 92 8.28 -3.61 7.39
N ARG A 93 8.48 -4.94 7.44
CA ARG A 93 9.58 -5.63 6.74
C ARG A 93 9.33 -5.87 5.24
N THR A 94 8.19 -5.42 4.70
CA THR A 94 7.80 -5.67 3.30
C THR A 94 7.96 -4.45 2.38
N ILE A 95 8.57 -3.35 2.84
CA ILE A 95 8.84 -2.20 1.94
C ILE A 95 10.13 -2.49 1.18
N ARG A 96 10.00 -3.01 -0.05
CA ARG A 96 11.12 -3.08 -0.98
C ARG A 96 11.16 -1.76 -1.76
N ASN A 97 12.17 -0.93 -1.49
CA ASN A 97 12.54 0.13 -2.43
C ASN A 97 13.11 -0.55 -3.68
N GLU A 98 12.30 -0.69 -4.72
CA GLU A 98 12.72 -1.25 -6.00
C GLU A 98 13.00 -0.07 -6.96
N PRO A 99 14.26 0.38 -7.13
CA PRO A 99 14.59 1.50 -8.03
C PRO A 99 14.26 1.22 -9.50
N ASN A 100 13.83 0.00 -9.83
CA ASN A 100 13.46 -0.46 -11.16
C ASN A 100 12.08 -1.13 -11.19
N ALA A 101 11.14 -0.81 -10.29
CA ALA A 101 9.78 -1.34 -10.40
C ALA A 101 9.26 -1.01 -11.81
N LYS A 102 9.10 -2.06 -12.63
CA LYS A 102 8.80 -1.90 -14.05
C LYS A 102 7.38 -1.38 -14.17
N ARG A 103 7.20 -0.33 -14.97
CA ARG A 103 5.90 0.02 -15.58
C ARG A 103 5.36 -1.24 -16.25
N ILE A 104 4.31 -1.82 -15.67
CA ILE A 104 3.45 -2.80 -16.33
C ILE A 104 2.16 -2.09 -16.73
#